data_AF-A0A7S0BLE4-F1
#
_entry.id   AF-A0A7S0BLE4-F1
#
_cell.length_a   1.000
_cell.length_b   1.000
_cell.length_c   1.000
_cell.angle_alpha   90.00
_cell.angle_beta   90.00
_cell.angle_gamma   90.00
#
_symmetry.space_group_name_H-M   'P 1'
#
loop_
_entity.id
_entity.type
_entity.pdbx_description
1 polymer ?
#
loop_
_entity_poly.entity_id
_entity_poly.type
_entity_poly.pdbx_seq_one_letter_code
_entity_poly.pdbx_strand_id
1 'polypeptide(L)'
;QTPSGTETVISKTVALTAPAYIASGILEPLIGPSAKRLDEINYPCVYSVNLGYRKEAFKTPLKGFGNLIPRSMGITTLGTIWSSCLFPGRAPEGMELLLSYIGGAQNDEIAGQTADEVCA
;
A
#
# COMPACT_ATOMS: atom_id res chain seq x y z
N GLN A 1 -13.31 7.15 -16.83
CA GLN A 1 -14.47 7.03 -17.73
C GLN A 1 -14.08 6.10 -18.87
N THR A 2 -14.97 5.22 -19.29
CA THR A 2 -14.77 4.39 -20.49
C THR A 2 -14.64 5.31 -21.73
N PRO A 3 -13.90 4.90 -22.77
CA PRO A 3 -13.72 5.71 -23.98
C PRO A 3 -15.04 6.15 -24.66
N SER A 4 -16.10 5.36 -24.52
CA SER A 4 -17.42 5.60 -25.09
C SER A 4 -18.37 6.43 -24.20
N GLY A 5 -17.94 6.81 -22.99
CA GLY A 5 -18.85 7.35 -21.98
C GLY A 5 -19.68 6.29 -21.26
N THR A 6 -20.74 6.70 -20.56
CA THR A 6 -21.55 5.81 -19.71
C THR A 6 -22.30 4.78 -20.56
N GLU A 7 -22.14 3.50 -20.22
CA GLU A 7 -22.85 2.39 -20.86
C GLU A 7 -23.67 1.60 -19.83
N THR A 8 -24.78 1.00 -20.27
CA THR A 8 -25.60 0.09 -19.45
C THR A 8 -25.43 -1.33 -19.96
N VAL A 9 -25.08 -2.25 -19.07
CA VAL A 9 -24.90 -3.68 -19.37
C VAL A 9 -25.94 -4.49 -18.60
N ILE A 10 -26.59 -5.42 -19.28
CA ILE A 10 -27.55 -6.36 -18.67
C ILE A 10 -26.86 -7.70 -18.49
N SER A 11 -26.88 -8.24 -17.27
CA SER A 11 -26.37 -9.58 -16.97
C SER A 11 -27.29 -10.31 -16.00
N LYS A 12 -27.16 -11.64 -15.96
CA LYS A 12 -27.85 -12.47 -14.94
C LYS A 12 -27.22 -12.36 -13.56
N THR A 13 -25.95 -11.98 -13.49
CA THR A 13 -25.15 -11.97 -12.26
C THR A 13 -24.05 -10.92 -12.37
N VAL A 14 -23.74 -10.27 -11.26
CA VAL A 14 -22.69 -9.26 -11.13
C VAL A 14 -21.80 -9.64 -9.94
N ALA A 15 -20.48 -9.65 -10.15
CA ALA A 15 -19.50 -9.78 -9.08
C ALA A 15 -18.87 -8.40 -8.81
N LEU A 16 -18.98 -7.91 -7.58
CA LEU A 16 -18.37 -6.65 -7.16
C LEU A 16 -16.97 -6.91 -6.62
N THR A 17 -15.95 -6.29 -7.23
CA THR A 17 -14.54 -6.38 -6.82
C THR A 17 -14.00 -5.05 -6.28
N ALA A 18 -14.88 -4.09 -6.02
CA ALA A 18 -14.54 -2.80 -5.44
C ALA A 18 -14.20 -2.94 -3.94
N PRO A 19 -13.40 -2.02 -3.37
CA PRO A 19 -13.20 -1.93 -1.92
C PRO A 19 -14.53 -1.79 -1.17
N ALA A 20 -14.57 -2.22 0.10
CA ALA A 20 -15.81 -2.25 0.88
C ALA A 20 -16.49 -0.87 1.01
N TYR A 21 -15.71 0.18 1.28
CA TYR A 21 -16.20 1.56 1.38
C TYR A 21 -16.77 2.11 0.05
N ILE A 22 -16.37 1.55 -1.10
CA ILE A 22 -16.97 1.86 -2.41
C ILE A 22 -18.22 1.02 -2.64
N ALA A 23 -18.15 -0.28 -2.30
CA ALA A 23 -19.26 -1.21 -2.44
C ALA A 23 -20.47 -0.81 -1.58
N SER A 24 -20.25 -0.18 -0.41
CA SER A 24 -21.28 0.42 0.44
C SER A 24 -22.21 1.33 -0.37
N GLY A 25 -21.65 2.33 -1.07
CA GLY A 25 -22.42 3.27 -1.88
C GLY A 25 -23.08 2.62 -3.12
N ILE A 26 -22.45 1.61 -3.71
CA ILE A 26 -23.04 0.87 -4.84
C ILE A 26 -24.27 0.05 -4.40
N LEU A 27 -24.22 -0.55 -3.21
CA LEU A 27 -25.26 -1.45 -2.71
C LEU A 27 -26.36 -0.72 -1.92
N GLU A 28 -26.13 0.49 -1.42
CA GLU A 28 -27.10 1.28 -0.66
C GLU A 28 -28.47 1.41 -1.38
N PRO A 29 -28.56 1.67 -2.70
CA PRO A 29 -29.85 1.70 -3.40
C PRO A 29 -30.59 0.35 -3.48
N LEU A 30 -29.88 -0.77 -3.27
CA LEU A 30 -30.42 -2.14 -3.42
C LEU A 30 -30.80 -2.78 -2.08
N ILE A 31 -29.98 -2.59 -1.05
CA ILE A 31 -30.15 -3.25 0.26
C ILE A 31 -30.31 -2.25 1.43
N GLY A 32 -30.39 -0.96 1.12
CA GLY A 32 -30.65 0.10 2.09
C GLY A 32 -29.52 0.28 3.11
N PRO A 33 -29.86 0.73 4.34
CA PRO A 33 -28.89 1.07 5.38
C PRO A 33 -27.94 -0.07 5.77
N SER A 34 -28.33 -1.33 5.54
CA SER A 34 -27.48 -2.50 5.80
C SER A 34 -26.15 -2.45 5.03
N ALA A 35 -26.11 -1.75 3.89
CA ALA A 35 -24.88 -1.56 3.11
C ALA A 35 -23.79 -0.80 3.90
N LYS A 36 -24.16 0.09 4.83
CA LYS A 36 -23.23 0.90 5.64
C LYS A 36 -22.31 0.06 6.53
N ARG A 37 -22.66 -1.19 6.81
CA ARG A 37 -21.76 -2.12 7.54
C ARG A 37 -20.44 -2.36 6.79
N LEU A 38 -20.42 -2.15 5.47
CA LEU A 38 -19.19 -2.23 4.68
C LEU A 38 -18.24 -1.07 4.96
N ASP A 39 -18.75 0.09 5.37
CA ASP A 39 -17.94 1.26 5.75
C ASP A 39 -17.24 1.06 7.11
N GLU A 40 -17.71 0.12 7.93
CA GLU A 40 -17.11 -0.23 9.22
C GLU A 40 -15.85 -1.10 9.08
N ILE A 41 -15.56 -1.62 7.88
CA ILE A 41 -14.34 -2.40 7.63
C ILE A 41 -13.15 -1.44 7.66
N ASN A 42 -12.23 -1.65 8.61
CA ASN A 42 -11.06 -0.80 8.78
C ASN A 42 -10.02 -1.03 7.66
N TYR A 43 -9.54 0.07 7.06
CA TYR A 43 -8.47 0.10 6.06
C TYR A 43 -7.33 1.00 6.55
N PRO A 44 -6.33 0.45 7.26
CA PRO A 44 -5.21 1.25 7.75
C PRO A 44 -4.36 1.77 6.58
N CYS A 45 -4.00 3.05 6.63
CA CYS A 45 -3.13 3.66 5.63
C CYS A 45 -1.70 3.11 5.73
N VAL A 46 -1.10 2.75 4.60
CA VAL A 46 0.30 2.32 4.51
C VAL A 46 0.94 3.00 3.30
N TYR A 47 2.02 3.72 3.53
CA TYR A 47 2.88 4.27 2.50
C TYR A 47 3.93 3.24 2.10
N SER A 48 4.18 3.16 0.80
CA SER A 48 5.21 2.31 0.19
C SER A 48 6.31 3.22 -0.36
N VAL A 49 7.42 3.33 0.37
CA VAL A 49 8.54 4.24 0.06
C VAL A 49 9.68 3.46 -0.58
N ASN A 50 10.04 3.85 -1.80
CA ASN A 50 11.16 3.25 -2.55
C ASN A 50 12.40 4.12 -2.39
N LEU A 51 13.48 3.54 -1.87
CA LEU A 51 14.75 4.23 -1.64
C LEU A 51 15.86 3.57 -2.48
N GLY A 52 16.46 4.36 -3.36
CA GLY A 52 17.60 3.95 -4.17
C GLY A 52 18.91 4.43 -3.56
N TYR A 53 19.78 3.51 -3.18
CA TYR A 53 21.12 3.82 -2.66
C TYR A 53 22.19 3.23 -3.56
N ARG A 54 23.36 3.86 -3.61
CA ARG A 54 24.53 3.21 -4.22
C ARG A 54 24.98 2.05 -3.32
N LYS A 55 25.52 0.98 -3.91
CA LYS A 55 26.01 -0.19 -3.15
C LYS A 55 27.07 0.20 -2.11
N GLU A 56 27.88 1.20 -2.41
CA GLU A 56 28.95 1.69 -1.54
C GLU A 56 28.43 2.42 -0.29
N ALA A 57 27.15 2.79 -0.26
CA ALA A 57 26.52 3.37 0.93
C ALA A 57 26.35 2.34 2.07
N PHE A 58 26.42 1.05 1.76
CA PHE A 58 26.26 -0.02 2.74
C PHE A 58 27.62 -0.53 3.22
N LYS A 59 27.77 -0.68 4.55
CA LYS A 59 29.00 -1.24 5.16
C LYS A 59 29.30 -2.66 4.67
N THR A 60 28.25 -3.43 4.39
CA THR A 60 28.32 -4.79 3.87
C THR A 60 27.26 -4.97 2.80
N PRO A 61 27.49 -5.80 1.77
CA PRO A 61 26.47 -6.12 0.79
C PRO A 61 25.20 -6.65 1.45
N LEU A 62 24.04 -6.15 1.03
CA LEU A 62 22.75 -6.64 1.49
C LEU A 62 22.55 -8.09 1.01
N LYS A 63 22.11 -8.96 1.91
CA LYS A 63 21.89 -10.39 1.63
C LYS A 63 20.68 -10.91 2.37
N GLY A 64 19.59 -11.13 1.66
CA GLY A 64 18.36 -11.67 2.23
C GLY A 64 17.13 -10.98 1.66
N PHE A 65 16.00 -11.20 2.34
CA PHE A 65 14.71 -10.66 1.92
C PHE A 65 14.49 -9.22 2.37
N GLY A 66 14.93 -8.89 3.58
CA GLY A 66 14.57 -7.64 4.24
C GLY A 66 14.53 -7.80 5.76
N ASN A 67 13.85 -6.87 6.40
CA ASN A 67 13.65 -6.84 7.85
C ASN A 67 12.23 -6.37 8.20
N LEU A 68 11.75 -6.83 9.36
CA LEU A 68 10.57 -6.29 10.03
C LEU A 68 11.02 -5.56 11.29
N ILE A 69 10.29 -4.51 11.66
CA ILE A 69 10.63 -3.66 12.79
C ILE A 69 9.47 -3.70 13.80
N PRO A 70 9.65 -4.36 14.96
CA PRO A 70 8.66 -4.37 16.02
C PRO A 70 8.37 -2.95 16.53
N ARG A 71 7.11 -2.72 16.86
CA ARG A 71 6.62 -1.40 17.32
C ARG A 71 7.26 -0.96 18.65
N SER A 72 7.69 -1.91 19.46
CA SER A 72 8.46 -1.67 20.69
C SER A 72 9.81 -0.97 20.48
N MET A 73 10.33 -0.93 19.24
CA MET A 73 11.55 -0.20 18.92
C MET A 73 11.34 1.31 18.72
N GLY A 74 10.09 1.79 18.71
CA GLY A 74 9.78 3.22 18.54
C GLY A 74 10.06 3.77 17.14
N ILE A 75 10.19 2.90 16.14
CA ILE A 75 10.44 3.26 14.74
C ILE A 75 9.13 3.20 13.95
N THR A 76 8.87 4.23 13.13
CA THR A 76 7.64 4.37 12.34
C THR A 76 7.53 3.37 11.19
N THR A 77 8.65 3.00 10.57
CA THR A 77 8.74 1.97 9.51
C THR A 77 8.34 0.59 10.03
N LEU A 78 7.46 -0.09 9.30
CA LEU A 78 6.97 -1.47 9.57
C LEU A 78 8.03 -2.51 9.23
N GLY A 79 8.74 -2.27 8.14
CA GLY A 79 9.78 -3.13 7.62
C GLY A 79 10.24 -2.65 6.26
N THR A 80 11.31 -3.27 5.78
CA THR A 80 11.94 -2.94 4.51
C THR A 80 12.26 -4.22 3.76
N ILE A 81 11.82 -4.30 2.52
CA ILE A 81 12.20 -5.36 1.57
C ILE A 81 13.43 -4.89 0.80
N TRP A 82 14.44 -5.75 0.69
CA TRP A 82 15.66 -5.48 -0.09
C TRP A 82 15.42 -5.92 -1.54
N SER A 83 14.63 -5.12 -2.27
CA SER A 83 14.02 -5.51 -3.54
C SER A 83 15.03 -5.91 -4.61
N SER A 84 16.16 -5.20 -4.72
CA SER A 84 17.23 -5.52 -5.69
C SER A 84 17.98 -6.81 -5.35
N CYS A 85 18.03 -7.21 -4.07
CA CYS A 85 18.63 -8.46 -3.65
C CYS A 85 17.75 -9.66 -4.01
N LEU A 86 16.43 -9.51 -3.87
CA LEU A 86 15.46 -10.57 -4.18
C LEU A 86 15.21 -10.73 -5.67
N PHE A 87 15.18 -9.62 -6.39
CA PHE A 87 14.76 -9.57 -7.79
C PHE A 87 15.84 -8.86 -8.62
N PRO A 88 16.76 -9.61 -9.24
CA PRO A 88 17.76 -9.04 -10.14
C PRO A 88 17.10 -8.17 -11.23
N GLY A 89 17.72 -7.03 -11.55
CA GLY A 89 17.21 -6.09 -12.56
C GLY A 89 16.17 -5.09 -12.06
N ARG A 90 15.83 -5.08 -10.76
CA ARG A 90 14.94 -4.05 -10.16
C ARG A 90 15.60 -2.73 -9.82
N ALA A 91 16.92 -2.65 -9.87
CA ALA A 91 17.68 -1.41 -9.71
C ALA A 91 18.73 -1.29 -10.82
N PRO A 92 19.15 -0.06 -11.18
CA PRO A 92 20.31 0.15 -12.04
C PRO A 92 21.56 -0.54 -11.50
N GLU A 93 22.52 -0.80 -12.36
CA GLU A 93 23.82 -1.34 -11.95
C GLU A 93 24.50 -0.43 -10.91
N GLY A 94 25.13 -1.03 -9.90
CA GLY A 94 25.74 -0.30 -8.79
C GLY A 94 24.77 0.27 -7.75
N MET A 95 23.46 0.07 -7.91
CA MET A 95 22.44 0.53 -6.96
C MET A 95 21.79 -0.64 -6.21
N GLU A 96 21.29 -0.35 -5.01
CA GLU A 96 20.35 -1.16 -4.25
C GLU A 96 19.01 -0.43 -4.15
N LEU A 97 17.91 -1.18 -4.26
CA LEU A 97 16.55 -0.69 -4.10
C LEU A 97 15.94 -1.27 -2.83
N LEU A 98 15.59 -0.40 -1.91
CA LEU A 98 14.89 -0.72 -0.67
C LEU A 98 13.44 -0.28 -0.77
N LEU A 99 12.52 -1.16 -0.36
CA LEU A 99 11.09 -0.88 -0.31
C LEU A 99 10.62 -0.90 1.14
N SER A 100 10.46 0.28 1.73
CA SER A 100 10.05 0.47 3.12
C SER A 100 8.55 0.74 3.22
N TYR A 101 7.90 0.15 4.21
CA TYR A 101 6.48 0.38 4.49
C TYR A 101 6.32 1.20 5.77
N ILE A 102 5.52 2.26 5.73
CA ILE A 102 5.30 3.18 6.84
C ILE A 102 3.80 3.33 7.07
N GLY A 103 3.35 3.29 8.33
CA GLY A 103 1.94 3.39 8.70
C GLY A 103 1.40 2.11 9.34
N GLY A 104 0.24 1.66 8.88
CA GLY A 104 -0.46 0.48 9.37
C GLY A 104 -1.39 0.80 10.54
N ALA A 105 -2.16 -0.20 10.98
CA ALA A 105 -3.23 -0.05 11.99
C ALA A 105 -2.78 0.39 13.40
N GLN A 106 -1.48 0.58 13.61
CA GLN A 106 -0.92 1.10 14.86
C GLN A 106 -0.35 2.51 14.70
N ASN A 107 -0.57 3.15 13.54
CA ASN A 107 -0.16 4.51 13.24
C ASN A 107 -1.12 5.13 12.21
N ASP A 108 -2.38 5.33 12.61
CA ASP A 108 -3.42 5.86 11.72
C ASP A 108 -3.21 7.34 11.36
N GLU A 109 -2.51 8.09 12.21
CA GLU A 109 -2.17 9.51 11.99
C GLU A 109 -1.34 9.72 10.72
N ILE A 110 -0.64 8.69 10.24
CA ILE A 110 0.13 8.74 8.99
C ILE A 110 -0.72 9.14 7.79
N ALA A 111 -2.03 8.84 7.79
CA ALA A 111 -2.92 9.08 6.66
C ALA A 111 -3.06 10.58 6.31
N GLY A 112 -2.77 11.47 7.26
CA GLY A 112 -2.79 12.91 7.05
C GLY A 112 -1.47 13.49 6.52
N GLN A 113 -0.41 12.69 6.40
CA GLN A 113 0.91 13.16 6.01
C GLN A 113 1.09 13.21 4.49
N THR A 114 1.86 14.20 4.04
CA THR A 114 2.32 14.34 2.66
C THR A 114 3.44 13.36 2.35
N ALA A 115 3.69 13.12 1.06
CA ALA A 115 4.80 12.27 0.63
C ALA A 115 6.15 12.78 1.14
N ASP A 116 6.35 14.11 1.17
CA ASP A 116 7.58 14.72 1.66
C ASP A 116 7.76 14.50 3.17
N GLU A 117 6.70 14.65 3.97
CA GLU A 117 6.74 14.36 5.41
C GLU A 117 7.04 12.88 5.70
N VAL A 118 6.50 11.97 4.89
CA VAL A 118 6.75 10.53 5.04
C VAL A 118 8.16 10.13 4.60
N CYS A 119 8.77 10.87 3.66
CA CYS A 119 10.11 10.59 3.13
C CYS A 119 11.24 11.36 3.82
N ALA A 120 10.93 12.33 4.68
CA ALA A 120 11.89 13.14 5.44
C ALA A 120 12.58 12.33 6.55
#